data_AF-A0A4V1ZNG9-F1
#
_entry.id   AF-A0A4V1ZNG9-F1
#
_cell.length_a   1.000
_cell.length_b   1.000
_cell.length_c   1.000
_cell.angle_alpha   90.00
_cell.angle_beta   90.00
_cell.angle_gamma   90.00
#
_symmetry.space_group_name_H-M   'P 1'
#
loop_
_entity.id
_entity.type
_entity.pdbx_description
1 polymer ?
#
loop_
_entity_poly.entity_id
_entity_poly.type
_entity_poly.pdbx_seq_one_letter_code
_entity_poly.pdbx_strand_id
1 'polypeptide(L)'
;MPDLLLELFSEEIPARMQAKAAEDLRRMVTDKLVDAGLVYEGAKAFATPRRLALTVHGIPARQPDLKQERKGPRVGGAEAAIAGFLKATGLNSLDEAKIQR
;
A
#
# COMPACT_ATOMS: atom_id res chain seq x y z
N MET A 1 -10.81 -14.93 7.54
CA MET A 1 -9.77 -13.92 7.24
C MET A 1 -9.30 -13.34 8.57
N PRO A 2 -8.00 -13.08 8.79
CA PRO A 2 -7.50 -12.56 10.07
C PRO A 2 -8.03 -11.16 10.37
N ASP A 3 -8.10 -10.85 11.67
CA ASP A 3 -8.42 -9.53 12.18
C ASP A 3 -7.13 -8.84 12.66
N LEU A 4 -7.05 -7.52 12.42
CA LEU A 4 -5.97 -6.68 12.88
C LEU A 4 -6.43 -5.83 14.07
N LEU A 5 -5.66 -5.86 15.16
CA LEU A 5 -5.73 -4.90 16.24
C LEU A 5 -4.46 -4.05 16.23
N LEU A 6 -4.63 -2.74 16.04
CA LEU A 6 -3.57 -1.75 16.20
C LEU A 6 -3.87 -0.91 17.43
N GLU A 7 -2.90 -0.82 18.35
CA GLU A 7 -2.98 0.05 19.51
C GLU A 7 -1.77 0.97 19.57
N LEU A 8 -2.03 2.27 19.73
CA LEU A 8 -1.03 3.30 19.92
C LEU A 8 -1.21 3.89 21.32
N PHE A 9 -0.13 3.88 22.08
CA PHE A 9 -0.04 4.61 23.34
C PHE A 9 0.26 6.08 23.03
N SER A 10 -0.32 6.96 23.82
CA SER A 10 -0.04 8.39 23.77
C SER A 10 0.15 8.93 25.18
N GLU A 11 0.69 10.15 25.26
CA GLU A 11 0.42 11.02 26.41
C GLU A 11 -1.06 11.40 26.45
N GLU A 12 -1.40 12.52 27.07
CA GLU A 12 -2.80 12.95 27.17
C GLU A 12 -3.31 13.58 25.86
N ILE A 13 -4.32 12.95 25.27
CA ILE A 13 -5.10 13.49 24.16
C ILE A 13 -6.24 14.35 24.75
N PRO A 14 -6.29 15.65 24.47
CA PRO A 14 -7.38 16.51 24.92
C PRO A 14 -8.75 15.96 24.51
N ALA A 15 -9.74 16.01 25.39
CA ALA A 15 -11.06 15.40 25.17
C ALA A 15 -11.71 15.79 23.82
N ARG A 16 -11.60 17.07 23.44
CA ARG A 16 -12.14 17.59 22.16
C ARG A 16 -11.47 17.02 20.91
N MET A 17 -10.28 16.42 21.04
CA MET A 17 -9.49 15.88 19.93
C MET A 17 -9.61 14.36 19.79
N GLN A 18 -10.05 13.64 20.83
CA GLN A 18 -10.05 12.17 20.87
C GLN A 18 -10.89 11.55 19.75
N ALA A 19 -12.13 12.03 19.53
CA ALA A 19 -13.00 11.51 18.48
C ALA A 19 -12.41 11.73 17.09
N LYS A 20 -11.86 12.92 16.82
CA LYS A 20 -11.21 13.23 15.55
C LYS A 20 -9.94 12.39 15.34
N ALA A 21 -9.14 12.19 16.38
CA ALA A 21 -7.93 11.38 16.30
C ALA A 21 -8.22 9.91 15.98
N ALA A 22 -9.27 9.33 16.58
CA ALA A 22 -9.74 7.99 16.24
C ALA A 22 -10.24 7.89 14.78
N GLU A 23 -11.01 8.89 14.34
CA GLU A 23 -11.51 8.98 12.97
C GLU A 23 -10.37 9.08 11.94
N ASP A 24 -9.42 9.99 12.20
CA ASP A 24 -8.27 10.19 11.33
C ASP A 24 -7.39 8.92 11.29
N LEU A 25 -7.16 8.25 12.42
CA LEU A 25 -6.45 6.96 12.45
C LEU A 25 -7.17 5.91 11.59
N ARG A 26 -8.50 5.77 11.75
CA ARG A 26 -9.29 4.83 10.93
C ARG A 26 -9.09 5.12 9.45
N ARG A 27 -9.36 6.37 9.03
CA ARG A 27 -9.25 6.81 7.63
C ARG A 27 -7.86 6.52 7.08
N MET A 28 -6.81 7.00 7.74
CA MET A 28 -5.43 6.85 7.25
C MET A 28 -5.02 5.39 7.08
N VAL A 29 -5.38 4.52 8.02
CA VAL A 29 -5.05 3.09 7.92
C VAL A 29 -5.89 2.42 6.84
N THR A 30 -7.20 2.66 6.80
CA THR A 30 -8.07 2.00 5.81
C THR A 30 -7.76 2.45 4.38
N ASP A 31 -7.42 3.73 4.17
CA ASP A 31 -7.00 4.24 2.87
C ASP A 31 -5.72 3.52 2.41
N LYS A 32 -4.76 3.34 3.33
CA LYS A 32 -3.51 2.62 3.03
C LYS A 32 -3.71 1.13 2.76
N LEU A 33 -4.65 0.48 3.45
CA LEU A 33 -5.01 -0.91 3.14
C LEU A 33 -5.59 -1.02 1.73
N VAL A 34 -6.51 -0.12 1.36
CA VAL A 34 -7.09 -0.10 0.01
C VAL A 34 -6.05 0.23 -1.06
N ASP A 35 -5.17 1.21 -0.83
CA ASP A 35 -4.04 1.54 -1.71
C ASP A 35 -3.14 0.32 -1.97
N ALA A 36 -2.95 -0.51 -0.94
CA ALA A 36 -2.17 -1.75 -1.03
C ALA A 36 -2.96 -2.92 -1.67
N GLY A 37 -4.23 -2.73 -2.03
CA GLY A 37 -5.08 -3.81 -2.58
C GLY A 37 -5.56 -4.81 -1.53
N LEU A 38 -5.54 -4.43 -0.25
CA LEU A 38 -6.03 -5.22 0.88
C LEU A 38 -7.46 -4.78 1.25
N VAL A 39 -8.45 -5.43 0.64
CA VAL A 39 -9.88 -5.16 0.92
C VAL A 39 -10.26 -5.76 2.27
N TYR A 40 -10.93 -4.98 3.14
CA TYR A 40 -11.36 -5.40 4.47
C TYR A 40 -12.89 -5.37 4.60
N GLU A 41 -13.45 -6.07 5.58
CA GLU A 41 -14.91 -6.17 5.80
C GLU A 41 -15.46 -5.04 6.66
N GLY A 42 -14.69 -4.59 7.66
CA GLY A 42 -15.08 -3.47 8.52
C GLY A 42 -13.92 -2.93 9.35
N ALA A 43 -14.02 -1.68 9.79
CA ALA A 43 -13.03 -1.04 10.64
C ALA A 43 -13.69 -0.19 11.73
N LYS A 44 -13.17 -0.24 12.95
CA LYS A 44 -13.66 0.54 14.08
C LYS A 44 -12.52 1.10 14.91
N ALA A 45 -12.56 2.41 15.14
CA ALA A 45 -11.58 3.09 15.98
C ALA A 45 -12.15 3.44 17.35
N PHE A 46 -11.25 3.50 18.33
CA PHE A 46 -11.52 3.80 19.72
C PHE A 46 -10.48 4.79 20.22
N ALA A 47 -10.88 5.65 21.17
CA ALA A 47 -9.98 6.56 21.84
C ALA A 47 -10.22 6.54 23.35
N THR A 48 -9.14 6.71 24.08
CA THR A 48 -9.12 7.12 25.49
C THR A 48 -8.14 8.29 25.61
N PRO A 49 -8.03 8.96 26.78
CA PRO A 49 -7.05 10.02 26.94
C PRO A 49 -5.60 9.60 26.65
N ARG A 50 -5.24 8.31 26.74
CA ARG A 50 -3.84 7.85 26.55
C ARG A 50 -3.66 6.76 25.50
N ARG A 51 -4.71 6.48 24.71
CA ARG A 51 -4.71 5.39 23.72
C ARG A 51 -5.54 5.75 22.50
N LEU A 52 -5.06 5.36 21.33
CA LEU A 52 -5.86 5.20 20.13
C LEU A 52 -5.79 3.73 19.71
N ALA A 53 -6.94 3.12 19.45
CA ALA A 53 -7.01 1.75 18.98
C ALA A 53 -7.86 1.65 17.72
N LEU A 54 -7.53 0.69 16.87
CA LEU A 54 -8.23 0.39 15.63
C LEU A 54 -8.34 -1.13 15.49
N THR A 55 -9.56 -1.62 15.32
CA THR A 55 -9.82 -2.98 14.86
C THR A 55 -10.18 -2.93 13.37
N VAL A 56 -9.60 -3.83 12.58
CA VAL A 56 -9.97 -4.04 11.18
C VAL A 56 -10.26 -5.51 10.98
N HIS A 57 -11.46 -5.81 10.51
CA HIS A 57 -11.96 -7.17 10.35
C HIS A 57 -11.83 -7.65 8.91
N GLY A 58 -11.54 -8.93 8.76
CA GLY A 58 -11.55 -9.58 7.46
C GLY A 58 -10.48 -9.02 6.52
N ILE A 59 -9.23 -8.88 6.97
CA ILE A 59 -8.10 -8.52 6.09
C ILE A 59 -7.57 -9.79 5.41
N PRO A 60 -7.24 -9.78 4.10
CA PRO A 60 -6.58 -10.88 3.43
C PRO A 60 -5.25 -11.23 4.09
N ALA A 61 -4.93 -12.52 4.21
CA ALA A 61 -3.66 -12.96 4.82
C ALA A 61 -2.42 -12.54 4.02
N ARG A 62 -2.60 -12.18 2.74
CA ARG A 62 -1.55 -11.66 1.87
C ARG A 62 -2.13 -10.67 0.86
N GLN A 63 -1.30 -9.74 0.42
CA GLN A 63 -1.58 -8.89 -0.71
C GLN A 63 -1.71 -9.73 -2.00
N PRO A 64 -2.60 -9.37 -2.94
CA PRO A 64 -2.61 -9.99 -4.26
C PRO A 64 -1.28 -9.73 -5.00
N ASP A 65 -0.92 -10.65 -5.90
CA ASP A 65 0.26 -10.49 -6.74
C ASP A 65 0.11 -9.24 -7.63
N LEU A 66 1.07 -8.32 -7.54
CA LEU A 66 1.12 -7.16 -8.40
C LEU A 66 1.92 -7.49 -9.68
N LYS A 67 1.27 -7.38 -10.83
CA LYS A 67 1.93 -7.43 -12.13
C LYS A 67 2.16 -6.01 -12.62
N GLN A 68 3.42 -5.62 -12.80
CA GLN A 68 3.77 -4.35 -13.43
C GLN A 68 4.31 -4.62 -14.83
N GLU A 69 3.65 -4.10 -15.84
CA GLU A 69 4.13 -4.11 -17.22
C GLU A 69 4.78 -2.77 -17.55
N ARG A 70 6.04 -2.80 -17.98
CA ARG A 70 6.78 -1.63 -18.45
C ARG A 70 7.01 -1.77 -19.94
N LYS A 71 6.36 -0.91 -20.73
CA LYS A 71 6.57 -0.87 -22.18
C LYS A 71 7.94 -0.30 -22.49
N GLY A 72 8.74 -1.09 -23.19
CA GLY A 72 10.05 -0.67 -23.69
C GLY A 72 9.97 0.04 -25.03
N PRO A 73 11.10 0.59 -25.50
CA PRO A 73 11.22 1.12 -26.86
C PRO A 73 10.97 0.01 -27.89
N ARG A 74 10.68 0.39 -29.15
CA ARG A 74 10.56 -0.56 -30.26
C ARG A 74 11.85 -1.37 -30.40
N VAL A 75 11.70 -2.62 -30.83
CA VAL A 75 12.84 -3.48 -31.22
C VAL A 75 13.59 -2.78 -32.35
N GLY A 76 14.90 -2.56 -32.18
CA GLY A 76 15.74 -1.78 -33.10
C GLY A 76 15.63 -0.25 -32.96
N GLY A 77 15.04 0.25 -31.87
CA GLY A 77 15.05 1.68 -31.54
C GLY A 77 16.45 2.21 -31.18
N ALA A 78 16.54 3.50 -30.88
CA ALA A 78 17.81 4.15 -30.53
C ALA A 78 18.49 3.46 -29.33
N GLU A 79 19.80 3.23 -29.43
CA GLU A 79 20.60 2.55 -28.39
C GLU A 79 20.47 3.22 -27.03
N ALA A 80 20.44 4.56 -27.00
CA ALA A 80 20.25 5.32 -25.76
C ALA A 80 18.90 5.03 -25.08
N ALA A 81 17.84 4.82 -25.86
CA ALA A 81 16.52 4.48 -25.33
C ALA A 81 16.47 3.04 -24.80
N ILE A 82 17.14 2.11 -25.50
CA ILE A 82 17.29 0.72 -25.06
C ILE A 82 18.10 0.64 -23.76
N ALA A 83 19.25 1.31 -23.71
CA ALA A 83 20.10 1.37 -22.52
C ALA A 83 19.38 2.01 -21.32
N GLY A 84 18.61 3.08 -21.55
CA GLY A 84 17.77 3.70 -20.53
C GLY A 84 16.69 2.76 -20.01
N PHE A 85 16.03 2.00 -20.89
CA PHE A 85 15.01 1.03 -20.51
C PHE A 85 15.57 -0.14 -19.70
N LEU A 86 16.69 -0.74 -20.16
CA LEU A 86 17.37 -1.83 -19.44
C LEU A 86 17.79 -1.38 -18.03
N LYS A 87 18.39 -0.19 -17.92
CA LYS A 87 18.77 0.40 -16.62
C LYS A 87 17.56 0.64 -15.71
N ALA A 88 16.46 1.15 -16.24
CA ALA A 88 15.26 1.46 -15.46
C ALA A 88 14.50 0.20 -15.01
N THR A 89 14.61 -0.90 -15.77
CA THR A 89 13.93 -2.18 -15.49
C THR A 89 14.81 -3.17 -14.72
N GLY A 90 16.12 -2.93 -14.64
CA GLY A 90 17.08 -3.84 -14.01
C GLY A 90 17.39 -5.08 -14.85
N LEU A 91 17.07 -5.05 -16.15
CA LEU A 91 17.34 -6.14 -17.08
C LEU A 91 18.76 -6.02 -17.65
N ASN A 92 19.44 -7.14 -17.88
CA ASN A 92 20.80 -7.13 -18.45
C ASN A 92 20.81 -7.13 -19.98
N SER A 93 19.79 -7.73 -20.61
CA SER A 93 19.63 -7.74 -22.07
C SER A 93 18.16 -7.68 -22.47
N LEU A 94 17.90 -7.38 -23.74
CA LEU A 94 16.54 -7.40 -24.31
C LEU A 94 15.93 -8.81 -24.36
N ASP A 95 16.74 -9.86 -24.23
CA ASP A 95 16.27 -11.26 -24.24
C ASP A 95 15.51 -11.62 -22.95
N GLU A 96 15.77 -10.87 -21.87
CA GLU A 96 15.03 -10.97 -20.61
C GLU A 96 13.65 -10.28 -20.70
N ALA A 97 13.37 -9.55 -21.78
CA ALA A 97 12.10 -8.87 -22.02
C ALA A 97 11.22 -9.63 -23.02
N LYS A 98 9.90 -9.65 -22.77
CA LYS A 98 8.93 -10.22 -23.71
C LYS A 98 8.60 -9.20 -24.81
N ILE A 99 8.92 -9.53 -26.06
CA ILE A 99 8.53 -8.73 -27.23
C ILE A 99 7.03 -8.94 -27.51
N GLN A 100 6.22 -7.89 -27.34
CA GLN A 100 4.86 -7.85 -27.89
C GLN A 100 4.90 -7.26 -29.31
N ARG A 101 4.34 -7.98 -30.28
CA ARG A 101 4.16 -7.54 -31.68
C ARG A 101 2.82 -6.84 -31.86
#